data_AF-A0AAW9JE02-F1
#
_entry.id   AF-A0AAW9JE02-F1
#
_cell.length_a   1.000
_cell.length_b   1.000
_cell.length_c   1.000
_cell.angle_alpha   90.00
_cell.angle_beta   90.00
_cell.angle_gamma   90.00
#
_symmetry.space_group_name_H-M   'P 1'
#
loop_
_entity.id
_entity.type
_entity.pdbx_description
1 polymer ?
#
loop_
_entity_poly.entity_id
_entity_poly.type
_entity_poly.pdbx_seq_one_letter_code
_entity_poly.pdbx_strand_id
1 'polypeptide(L)'
;MKNSINLEAFLNSPVGRKLQNEAEKHISKLKTERDKKKEDLKAKEFIYGELTTGASHLRNTQLYRLIEGVPSVVETNSWGQVDKITPLKGYKDVSPALAEDIKKSDPLTYRRLRANDLKDITKSDEYYQAEIYSENRPVELFDAYIQRPSNNPESPRYSKDWSNHYDSSKDFENGESKQLKQLTELYSTDNLRGIAQDIRNLQTEIENIEKEIY
;
A
#
# COMPACT_ATOMS: atom_id res chain seq x y z
N MET A 1 -9.40 -58.66 39.23
CA MET A 1 -10.50 -58.11 38.41
C MET A 1 -10.00 -56.84 37.75
N LYS A 2 -9.83 -56.83 36.43
CA LYS A 2 -9.56 -55.59 35.68
C LYS A 2 -10.92 -54.94 35.43
N ASN A 3 -11.18 -53.80 36.06
CA ASN A 3 -12.33 -52.95 35.72
C ASN A 3 -12.08 -52.38 34.32
N SER A 4 -12.48 -53.11 33.27
CA SER A 4 -12.63 -52.52 31.95
C SER A 4 -13.86 -51.63 32.00
N ILE A 5 -13.66 -50.31 32.11
CA ILE A 5 -14.71 -49.35 31.83
C ILE A 5 -15.20 -49.66 30.41
N ASN A 6 -16.48 -50.03 30.28
CA ASN A 6 -17.09 -50.12 28.96
C ASN A 6 -17.22 -48.68 28.44
N LEU A 7 -16.28 -48.27 27.58
CA LEU A 7 -16.15 -46.91 27.09
C LEU A 7 -17.43 -46.45 26.38
N GLU A 8 -18.09 -47.33 25.63
CA GLU A 8 -19.38 -47.02 25.00
C GLU A 8 -20.49 -46.77 26.02
N ALA A 9 -20.53 -47.53 27.12
CA ALA A 9 -21.48 -47.30 28.20
C ALA A 9 -21.20 -45.97 28.94
N PHE A 10 -19.93 -45.60 29.10
CA PHE A 10 -19.53 -44.31 29.68
C PHE A 10 -19.90 -43.14 28.75
N LEU A 11 -19.56 -43.21 27.46
CA LEU A 11 -19.88 -42.17 26.48
C LEU A 11 -21.40 -41.96 26.33
N ASN A 12 -22.20 -43.02 26.43
CA ASN A 12 -23.66 -42.94 26.39
C ASN A 12 -24.31 -42.49 27.71
N SER A 13 -23.56 -42.42 28.81
CA SER A 13 -24.06 -41.91 30.08
C SER A 13 -24.32 -40.39 30.01
N PRO A 14 -25.15 -39.82 30.91
CA PRO A 14 -25.36 -38.37 30.97
C PRO A 14 -24.07 -37.57 31.15
N VAL A 15 -23.08 -38.12 31.86
CA VAL A 15 -21.77 -37.48 32.06
C VAL A 15 -20.93 -37.57 30.78
N GLY A 16 -20.89 -38.73 30.13
CA GLY A 16 -20.20 -38.92 28.85
C GLY A 16 -20.73 -38.01 27.75
N ARG A 17 -22.06 -37.89 27.64
CA ARG A 17 -22.70 -36.95 26.69
C ARG A 17 -22.41 -35.49 27.00
N LYS A 18 -22.35 -35.10 28.28
CA LYS A 18 -21.93 -33.73 28.67
C LYS A 18 -20.49 -33.44 28.24
N LEU A 19 -19.57 -34.38 28.48
CA LEU A 19 -18.17 -34.26 28.07
C LEU A 19 -18.03 -34.18 26.54
N GLN A 20 -18.77 -35.01 25.79
CA GLN A 20 -18.81 -34.92 24.33
C GLN A 20 -19.30 -33.55 23.85
N ASN A 21 -20.41 -33.05 24.39
CA ASN A 21 -20.95 -31.74 24.03
C ASN A 21 -19.99 -30.59 24.40
N GLU A 22 -19.27 -30.69 25.52
CA GLU A 22 -18.27 -29.70 25.93
C GLU A 22 -17.04 -29.73 25.01
N ALA A 23 -16.57 -30.92 24.63
CA ALA A 23 -15.51 -31.09 23.65
C ALA A 23 -15.91 -30.53 22.28
N GLU A 24 -17.11 -30.83 21.79
CA GLU A 24 -17.63 -30.29 20.52
C GLU A 24 -17.72 -28.75 20.55
N LYS A 25 -18.21 -28.17 21.65
CA LYS A 25 -18.26 -26.72 21.83
C LYS A 25 -16.85 -26.11 21.85
N HIS A 26 -15.90 -26.77 22.51
CA HIS A 26 -14.52 -26.30 22.56
C HIS A 26 -13.87 -26.34 21.17
N ILE A 27 -14.01 -27.46 20.44
CA ILE A 27 -13.53 -27.61 19.06
C ILE A 27 -14.16 -26.55 18.14
N SER A 28 -15.46 -26.27 18.29
CA SER A 28 -16.14 -25.24 17.50
C SER A 28 -15.59 -23.83 17.76
N LYS A 29 -15.29 -23.50 19.02
CA LYS A 29 -14.63 -22.23 19.38
C LYS A 29 -13.23 -22.14 18.76
N LEU A 30 -12.42 -23.20 18.87
CA LEU A 30 -11.08 -23.25 18.28
C LEU A 30 -11.12 -23.08 16.76
N LYS A 31 -12.07 -23.72 16.07
CA LYS A 31 -12.27 -23.52 14.62
C LYS A 31 -12.60 -22.08 14.26
N THR A 32 -13.50 -21.45 15.03
CA THR A 32 -13.87 -20.04 14.82
C THR A 32 -12.68 -19.10 15.01
N GLU A 33 -11.88 -19.34 16.06
CA GLU A 33 -10.66 -18.58 16.32
C GLU A 33 -9.62 -18.76 15.22
N ARG A 34 -9.38 -20.01 14.80
CA ARG A 34 -8.49 -20.33 13.67
C ARG A 34 -8.90 -19.61 12.40
N ASP A 35 -10.18 -19.63 12.06
CA ASP A 35 -10.69 -19.03 10.82
C ASP A 35 -10.51 -17.52 10.83
N LYS A 36 -10.76 -16.86 11.96
CA LYS A 36 -10.46 -15.43 12.14
C LYS A 36 -8.96 -15.14 11.98
N LYS A 37 -8.09 -15.93 12.63
CA LYS A 37 -6.63 -15.75 12.50
C LYS A 37 -6.15 -15.99 11.06
N LYS A 38 -6.75 -16.92 10.32
CA LYS A 38 -6.44 -17.14 8.90
C LYS A 38 -6.85 -15.95 8.03
N GLU A 39 -7.95 -15.28 8.35
CA GLU A 39 -8.36 -14.04 7.69
C GLU A 39 -7.37 -12.90 7.98
N ASP A 40 -7.01 -12.71 9.25
CA ASP A 40 -6.02 -11.71 9.67
C ASP A 40 -4.65 -11.96 9.02
N LEU A 41 -4.22 -13.23 8.92
CA LEU A 41 -2.98 -13.62 8.25
C LEU A 41 -3.00 -13.22 6.78
N LYS A 42 -4.08 -13.54 6.04
CA LYS A 42 -4.22 -13.17 4.63
C LYS A 42 -4.16 -11.66 4.42
N ALA A 43 -4.80 -10.90 5.30
CA ALA A 43 -4.77 -9.44 5.24
C ALA A 43 -3.34 -8.90 5.47
N LYS A 44 -2.61 -9.43 6.46
CA LYS A 44 -1.22 -9.02 6.73
C LYS A 44 -0.27 -9.43 5.61
N GLU A 45 -0.40 -10.64 5.06
CA GLU A 45 0.40 -11.11 3.92
C GLU A 45 0.17 -10.23 2.68
N PHE A 46 -1.08 -9.85 2.42
CA PHE A 46 -1.40 -8.92 1.35
C PHE A 46 -0.73 -7.55 1.55
N ILE A 47 -0.90 -6.94 2.72
CA ILE A 47 -0.26 -5.63 3.04
C ILE A 47 1.25 -5.73 2.91
N TYR A 48 1.87 -6.79 3.44
CA TYR A 48 3.31 -7.01 3.33
C TYR A 48 3.76 -7.11 1.88
N GLY A 49 3.01 -7.83 1.04
CA GLY A 49 3.26 -7.93 -0.40
C GLY A 49 3.19 -6.57 -1.11
N GLU A 50 2.16 -5.78 -0.83
CA GLU A 50 2.01 -4.44 -1.44
C GLU A 50 3.11 -3.48 -0.98
N LEU A 51 3.52 -3.50 0.29
CA LEU A 51 4.61 -2.63 0.77
C LEU A 51 6.00 -3.04 0.26
N THR A 52 6.20 -4.33 -0.04
CA THR A 52 7.49 -4.83 -0.54
C THR A 52 7.63 -4.70 -2.05
N THR A 53 6.53 -4.78 -2.80
CA THR A 53 6.55 -4.84 -4.27
C THR A 53 5.66 -3.80 -4.93
N GLY A 54 5.30 -2.74 -4.19
CA GLY A 54 4.40 -1.66 -4.62
C GLY A 54 2.96 -2.14 -4.79
N ALA A 55 2.00 -1.23 -4.82
CA ALA A 55 0.61 -1.62 -5.02
C ALA A 55 0.40 -2.34 -6.36
N SER A 56 -0.30 -3.47 -6.35
CA SER A 56 -0.48 -4.35 -7.52
C SER A 56 -1.00 -3.63 -8.78
N HIS A 57 -1.90 -2.66 -8.61
CA HIS A 57 -2.46 -1.85 -9.70
C HIS A 57 -1.50 -0.76 -10.23
N LEU A 58 -0.38 -0.52 -9.54
CA LEU A 58 0.67 0.43 -9.94
C LEU A 58 1.89 -0.26 -10.54
N ARG A 59 1.87 -1.58 -10.77
CA ARG A 59 2.99 -2.33 -11.37
C ARG A 59 2.89 -2.32 -12.91
N ASN A 60 4.01 -2.14 -13.60
CA ASN A 60 4.11 -2.16 -15.07
C ASN A 60 3.06 -1.28 -15.77
N THR A 61 2.85 -0.07 -15.26
CA THR A 61 1.80 0.83 -15.76
C THR A 61 2.36 2.21 -16.10
N GLN A 62 1.54 3.00 -16.80
CA GLN A 62 1.80 4.40 -17.11
C GLN A 62 0.80 5.26 -16.36
N LEU A 63 1.30 6.24 -15.63
CA LEU A 63 0.51 7.13 -14.78
C LEU A 63 0.68 8.57 -15.23
N TYR A 64 -0.42 9.33 -15.25
CA TYR A 64 -0.34 10.76 -15.46
C TYR A 64 0.01 11.46 -14.14
N ARG A 65 1.05 12.29 -14.14
CA ARG A 65 1.42 13.15 -13.01
C ARG A 65 1.77 14.55 -13.46
N LEU A 66 1.35 15.54 -12.69
CA LEU A 66 1.78 16.91 -12.84
C LEU A 66 2.97 17.15 -11.91
N ILE A 67 4.17 17.25 -12.45
CA ILE A 67 5.41 17.38 -11.66
C ILE A 67 5.90 18.80 -11.82
N GLU A 68 5.83 19.60 -10.76
CA GLU A 68 6.21 21.02 -10.77
C GLU A 68 5.61 21.77 -11.97
N GLY A 69 4.35 21.46 -12.29
CA GLY A 69 3.59 22.11 -13.36
C GLY A 69 3.85 21.54 -14.75
N VAL A 70 4.75 20.56 -14.89
CA VAL A 70 5.04 19.84 -16.14
C VAL A 70 4.19 18.57 -16.22
N PRO A 71 3.20 18.49 -17.14
CA PRO A 71 2.44 17.28 -17.40
C PRO A 71 3.38 16.17 -17.86
N SER A 72 3.41 15.06 -17.13
CA SER A 72 4.38 13.98 -17.32
C SER A 72 3.71 12.61 -17.28
N VAL A 73 4.30 11.66 -18.00
CA VAL A 73 4.04 10.23 -17.89
C VAL A 73 5.08 9.63 -16.96
N VAL A 74 4.61 8.91 -15.96
CA VAL A 74 5.44 8.14 -15.03
C VAL A 74 5.24 6.68 -15.35
N GLU A 75 6.29 6.00 -15.77
CA GLU A 75 6.30 4.56 -16.03
C GLU A 75 6.82 3.83 -14.80
N THR A 76 6.17 2.71 -14.48
CA THR A 76 6.50 1.93 -13.30
C THR A 76 7.01 0.55 -13.66
N ASN A 77 7.92 0.02 -12.84
CA ASN A 77 8.47 -1.33 -13.03
C ASN A 77 7.56 -2.42 -12.43
N SER A 78 8.03 -3.66 -12.45
CA SER A 78 7.30 -4.83 -11.90
C SER A 78 7.09 -4.78 -10.39
N TRP A 79 7.76 -3.87 -9.68
CA TRP A 79 7.68 -3.67 -8.24
C TRP A 79 6.95 -2.37 -7.88
N GLY A 80 6.24 -1.76 -8.83
CA GLY A 80 5.46 -0.54 -8.59
C GLY A 80 6.33 0.67 -8.21
N GLN A 81 7.62 0.62 -8.53
CA GLN A 81 8.54 1.74 -8.36
C GLN A 81 8.59 2.56 -9.65
N VAL A 82 8.92 3.84 -9.52
CA VAL A 82 9.14 4.71 -10.67
C VAL A 82 10.38 4.24 -11.44
N ASP A 83 10.18 3.90 -12.70
CA ASP A 83 11.23 3.48 -13.64
C ASP A 83 11.67 4.66 -14.51
N LYS A 84 10.71 5.45 -15.00
CA LYS A 84 10.97 6.55 -15.92
C LYS A 84 9.94 7.66 -15.81
N ILE A 85 10.40 8.90 -15.96
CA ILE A 85 9.54 10.09 -16.08
C ILE A 85 9.77 10.73 -17.44
N THR A 86 8.70 10.92 -18.20
CA THR A 86 8.75 11.56 -19.53
C THR A 86 7.73 12.69 -19.63
N PRO A 87 8.13 13.95 -19.86
CA PRO A 87 7.19 15.03 -20.13
C PRO A 87 6.30 14.72 -21.33
N LEU A 88 5.01 15.02 -21.21
CA LEU A 88 4.07 14.91 -22.31
C LEU A 88 4.33 16.02 -23.34
N LYS A 89 4.50 15.64 -24.60
CA LYS A 89 4.68 16.58 -25.72
C LYS A 89 3.52 16.58 -26.72
N GLY A 90 2.75 15.50 -26.79
CA GLY A 90 1.61 15.39 -27.71
C GLY A 90 0.80 14.13 -27.48
N TYR A 91 -0.36 14.04 -28.13
CA TYR A 91 -1.30 12.94 -27.92
C TYR A 91 -0.84 11.58 -28.46
N LYS A 92 0.14 11.57 -29.39
CA LYS A 92 0.62 10.34 -30.05
C LYS A 92 1.29 9.37 -29.08
N ASP A 93 1.87 9.89 -28.00
CA ASP A 93 2.61 9.10 -27.01
C ASP A 93 1.72 8.65 -25.84
N VAL A 94 0.41 8.89 -25.92
CA VAL A 94 -0.55 8.64 -24.85
C VAL A 94 -1.38 7.39 -25.18
N SER A 95 -1.26 6.35 -24.36
CA SER A 95 -2.11 5.16 -24.47
C SER A 95 -3.60 5.49 -24.20
N PRO A 96 -4.58 4.73 -24.73
CA PRO A 96 -6.00 5.00 -24.49
C PRO A 96 -6.38 5.02 -23.00
N ALA A 97 -5.76 4.15 -22.19
CA ALA A 97 -5.98 4.11 -20.74
C ALA A 97 -5.47 5.39 -20.08
N LEU A 98 -4.24 5.82 -20.40
CA LEU A 98 -3.66 7.06 -19.91
C LEU A 98 -4.46 8.29 -20.37
N ALA A 99 -4.99 8.28 -21.59
CA ALA A 99 -5.81 9.36 -22.09
C ALA A 99 -7.10 9.56 -21.27
N GLU A 100 -7.76 8.47 -20.86
CA GLU A 100 -8.93 8.55 -19.97
C GLU A 100 -8.55 8.95 -18.54
N ASP A 101 -7.36 8.58 -18.06
CA ASP A 101 -6.83 9.05 -16.77
C ASP A 101 -6.62 10.57 -16.80
N ILE A 102 -5.86 11.08 -17.79
CA ILE A 102 -5.62 12.51 -17.98
C ILE A 102 -6.94 13.27 -18.10
N LYS A 103 -7.92 12.75 -18.85
CA LYS A 103 -9.23 13.39 -19.03
C LYS A 103 -9.98 13.55 -17.72
N LYS A 104 -9.85 12.61 -16.78
CA LYS A 104 -10.50 12.66 -15.46
C LYS A 104 -9.75 13.58 -14.50
N SER A 105 -8.43 13.51 -14.47
CA SER A 105 -7.59 14.26 -13.52
C SER A 105 -7.37 15.71 -13.95
N ASP A 106 -7.16 15.95 -15.24
CA ASP A 106 -6.84 17.26 -15.82
C ASP A 106 -7.48 17.42 -17.23
N PRO A 107 -8.78 17.76 -17.28
CA PRO A 107 -9.51 17.92 -18.53
C PRO A 107 -8.91 18.98 -19.46
N LEU A 108 -8.22 20.00 -18.92
CA LEU A 108 -7.60 21.06 -19.72
C LEU A 108 -6.37 20.52 -20.45
N THR A 109 -5.49 19.82 -19.75
CA THR A 109 -4.33 19.16 -20.36
C THR A 109 -4.77 18.14 -21.40
N TYR A 110 -5.81 17.35 -21.12
CA TYR A 110 -6.39 16.43 -22.11
C TYR A 110 -6.85 17.15 -23.39
N ARG A 111 -7.58 18.27 -23.25
CA ARG A 111 -8.02 19.07 -24.41
C ARG A 111 -6.85 19.63 -25.20
N ARG A 112 -5.83 20.17 -24.53
CA ARG A 112 -4.63 20.71 -25.17
C ARG A 112 -3.84 19.64 -25.91
N LEU A 113 -3.67 18.46 -25.32
CA LEU A 113 -3.04 17.32 -25.98
C LEU A 113 -3.79 16.92 -27.25
N ARG A 114 -5.13 16.79 -27.18
CA ARG A 114 -5.96 16.46 -28.35
C ARG A 114 -5.91 17.51 -29.46
N ALA A 115 -5.73 18.78 -29.10
CA ALA A 115 -5.56 19.87 -30.04
C ALA A 115 -4.11 20.01 -30.56
N ASN A 116 -3.16 19.22 -30.03
CA ASN A 116 -1.71 19.41 -30.20
C ASN A 116 -1.25 20.84 -29.86
N ASP A 117 -1.85 21.42 -28.81
CA ASP A 117 -1.57 22.77 -28.29
C ASP A 117 -1.05 22.71 -26.84
N LEU A 118 -0.37 21.61 -26.48
CA LEU A 118 0.33 21.56 -25.21
C LEU A 118 1.65 22.33 -25.35
N LYS A 119 1.76 23.45 -24.62
CA LYS A 119 2.98 24.26 -24.62
C LYS A 119 4.13 23.50 -23.98
N ASP A 120 5.33 23.67 -24.52
CA ASP A 120 6.55 23.26 -23.83
C ASP A 120 6.69 24.08 -22.54
N ILE A 121 6.74 23.39 -21.41
CA ILE A 121 6.94 23.99 -20.09
C ILE A 121 8.40 23.78 -19.69
N THR A 122 9.08 24.87 -19.34
CA THR A 122 10.45 24.82 -18.84
C THR A 122 10.50 24.01 -17.55
N LYS A 123 11.40 23.03 -17.49
CA LYS A 123 11.66 22.23 -16.28
C LYS A 123 12.44 23.08 -15.27
N SER A 124 11.94 23.20 -14.06
CA SER A 124 12.65 23.87 -12.95
C SER A 124 13.65 22.93 -12.27
N ASP A 125 14.47 23.45 -11.36
CA ASP A 125 15.36 22.62 -10.55
C ASP A 125 14.57 21.64 -9.67
N GLU A 126 13.40 22.05 -9.16
CA GLU A 126 12.50 21.19 -8.38
C GLU A 126 11.95 20.02 -9.22
N TYR A 127 11.77 20.20 -10.53
CA TYR A 127 11.40 19.10 -11.43
C TYR A 127 12.48 18.02 -11.42
N TYR A 128 13.75 18.42 -11.57
CA TYR A 128 14.87 17.48 -11.56
C TYR A 128 15.11 16.88 -10.18
N GLN A 129 14.85 17.63 -9.10
CA GLN A 129 14.85 17.06 -7.74
C GLN A 129 13.78 15.99 -7.58
N ALA A 130 12.59 16.18 -8.14
CA ALA A 130 11.56 15.13 -8.16
C ALA A 130 11.98 13.92 -8.98
N GLU A 131 12.64 14.12 -10.12
CA GLU A 131 13.19 13.04 -10.95
C GLU A 131 14.23 12.23 -10.16
N ILE A 132 15.21 12.89 -9.53
CA ILE A 132 16.21 12.26 -8.65
C ILE A 132 15.54 11.54 -7.48
N TYR A 133 14.54 12.17 -6.84
CA TYR A 133 13.84 11.56 -5.72
C TYR A 133 13.11 10.28 -6.13
N SER A 134 12.57 10.22 -7.35
CA SER A 134 11.78 9.09 -7.85
C SER A 134 12.60 7.81 -8.03
N GLU A 135 13.92 7.91 -8.20
CA GLU A 135 14.78 6.79 -8.55
C GLU A 135 14.63 5.62 -7.57
N ASN A 136 14.17 4.47 -8.09
CA ASN A 136 13.93 3.23 -7.35
C ASN A 136 12.97 3.37 -6.15
N ARG A 137 12.07 4.37 -6.15
CA ARG A 137 11.08 4.55 -5.09
C ARG A 137 9.69 4.08 -5.50
N PRO A 138 8.91 3.48 -4.57
CA PRO A 138 7.48 3.27 -4.74
C PRO A 138 6.77 4.54 -5.19
N VAL A 139 5.82 4.39 -6.11
CA VAL A 139 5.02 5.50 -6.66
C VAL A 139 4.32 6.29 -5.56
N GLU A 140 3.85 5.64 -4.51
CA GLU A 140 3.15 6.28 -3.40
C GLU A 140 4.04 7.28 -2.64
N LEU A 141 5.33 6.95 -2.47
CA LEU A 141 6.32 7.86 -1.89
C LEU A 141 6.63 9.01 -2.85
N PHE A 142 6.74 8.71 -4.13
CA PHE A 142 6.95 9.73 -5.16
C PHE A 142 5.77 10.71 -5.24
N ASP A 143 4.55 10.21 -5.24
CA ASP A 143 3.31 10.99 -5.28
C ASP A 143 3.21 11.92 -4.06
N ALA A 144 3.48 11.39 -2.86
CA ALA A 144 3.51 12.21 -1.65
C ALA A 144 4.60 13.29 -1.68
N TYR A 145 5.74 13.00 -2.31
CA TYR A 145 6.81 13.98 -2.49
C TYR A 145 6.38 15.09 -3.45
N ILE A 146 5.87 14.77 -4.65
CA ILE A 146 5.47 15.78 -5.64
C ILE A 146 4.18 16.52 -5.26
N GLN A 147 3.43 16.06 -4.26
CA GLN A 147 2.23 16.75 -3.76
C GLN A 147 2.50 17.60 -2.50
N ARG A 148 3.74 17.58 -1.97
CA ARG A 148 4.09 18.33 -0.76
C ARG A 148 3.74 19.82 -0.94
N PRO A 149 3.20 20.54 0.06
CA PRO A 149 2.89 21.96 -0.12
C PRO A 149 4.13 22.85 -0.21
N SER A 150 4.05 23.92 -1.00
CA SER A 150 5.09 24.95 -1.14
C SER A 150 4.63 26.28 -0.54
N ASN A 151 5.58 27.07 -0.03
CA ASN A 151 5.34 28.46 0.39
C ASN A 151 5.53 29.48 -0.75
N ASN A 152 6.07 29.06 -1.89
CA ASN A 152 6.30 29.92 -3.06
C ASN A 152 4.96 30.15 -3.81
N PRO A 153 4.45 31.38 -3.91
CA PRO A 153 3.19 31.70 -4.61
C PRO A 153 3.17 31.32 -6.09
N GLU A 154 4.33 31.19 -6.73
CA GLU A 154 4.46 30.81 -8.13
C GLU A 154 4.53 29.30 -8.33
N SER A 155 4.68 28.52 -7.25
CA SER A 155 4.72 27.06 -7.31
C SER A 155 3.31 26.52 -7.59
N PRO A 156 3.18 25.49 -8.45
CA PRO A 156 1.92 24.79 -8.67
C PRO A 156 1.42 24.05 -7.41
N ARG A 157 2.28 23.89 -6.40
CA ARG A 157 1.98 23.28 -5.10
C ARG A 157 1.78 24.32 -3.99
N TYR A 158 1.66 25.61 -4.34
CA TYR A 158 1.49 26.67 -3.35
C TYR A 158 0.29 26.39 -2.45
N SER A 159 0.50 26.48 -1.14
CA SER A 159 -0.60 26.49 -0.19
C SER A 159 -0.37 27.51 0.90
N LYS A 160 -1.45 28.19 1.33
CA LYS A 160 -1.38 29.19 2.42
C LYS A 160 -1.10 28.56 3.78
N ASP A 161 -1.54 27.32 3.97
CA ASP A 161 -1.40 26.54 5.19
C ASP A 161 -0.23 25.54 5.13
N TRP A 162 0.73 25.75 4.21
CA TRP A 162 1.87 24.86 3.99
C TRP A 162 2.55 24.44 5.30
N SER A 163 2.69 25.35 6.26
CA SER A 163 3.35 25.11 7.55
C SER A 163 2.70 23.98 8.37
N ASN A 164 1.39 23.75 8.20
CA ASN A 164 0.67 22.70 8.93
C ASN A 164 1.05 21.29 8.46
N HIS A 165 1.64 21.19 7.26
CA HIS A 165 2.04 19.92 6.64
C HIS A 165 3.47 19.48 6.98
N TYR A 166 4.19 20.25 7.79
CA TYR A 166 5.56 19.96 8.22
C TYR A 166 5.64 20.00 9.74
N ASP A 167 6.49 19.15 10.35
CA ASP A 167 6.70 19.19 11.81
C ASP A 167 7.64 20.33 12.21
N SER A 168 8.51 20.76 11.29
CA SER A 168 9.47 21.85 11.51
C SER A 168 9.84 22.58 10.20
N SER A 169 10.47 23.76 10.32
CA SER A 169 11.03 24.47 9.16
C SER A 169 12.14 23.67 8.47
N LYS A 170 12.92 22.90 9.23
CA LYS A 170 13.96 22.03 8.67
C LYS A 170 13.37 20.93 7.79
N ASP A 171 12.22 20.39 8.18
CA ASP A 171 11.53 19.39 7.37
C ASP A 171 11.01 20.01 6.07
N PHE A 172 10.53 21.25 6.12
CA PHE A 172 10.16 21.98 4.91
C PHE A 172 11.35 22.19 3.98
N GLU A 173 12.50 22.63 4.50
CA GLU A 173 13.75 22.79 3.73
C GLU A 173 14.20 21.47 3.08
N ASN A 174 14.01 20.34 3.77
CA ASN A 174 14.32 19.01 3.26
C ASN A 174 13.23 18.42 2.34
N GLY A 175 12.06 19.05 2.23
CA GLY A 175 10.92 18.53 1.48
C GLY A 175 10.21 17.35 2.16
N GLU A 176 10.37 17.16 3.47
CA GLU A 176 9.84 16.05 4.26
C GLU A 176 8.49 16.41 4.91
N SER A 177 7.41 16.37 4.13
CA SER A 177 6.07 16.56 4.69
C SER A 177 5.69 15.46 5.70
N LYS A 178 4.78 15.76 6.63
CA LYS A 178 4.25 14.79 7.60
C LYS A 178 3.73 13.52 6.92
N GLN A 179 3.00 13.68 5.83
CA GLN A 179 2.48 12.56 5.03
C GLN A 179 3.63 11.73 4.43
N LEU A 180 4.65 12.40 3.87
CA LEU A 180 5.80 11.70 3.29
C LEU A 180 6.59 10.94 4.35
N LYS A 181 6.77 11.52 5.55
CA LYS A 181 7.42 10.84 6.68
C LYS A 181 6.67 9.59 7.11
N GLN A 182 5.34 9.69 7.28
CA GLN A 182 4.49 8.55 7.63
C GLN A 182 4.58 7.43 6.61
N LEU A 183 4.51 7.76 5.31
CA LEU A 183 4.67 6.76 4.27
C LEU A 183 6.09 6.17 4.26
N THR A 184 7.12 7.00 4.43
CA THR A 184 8.52 6.52 4.49
C THR A 184 8.73 5.55 5.64
N GLU A 185 8.11 5.82 6.81
CA GLU A 185 8.12 4.91 7.95
C GLU A 185 7.38 3.60 7.66
N LEU A 186 6.23 3.67 6.97
CA LEU A 186 5.47 2.49 6.55
C LEU A 186 6.29 1.59 5.60
N TYR A 187 7.04 2.18 4.68
CA TYR A 187 7.94 1.47 3.75
C TYR A 187 9.31 1.15 4.37
N SER A 188 9.56 1.52 5.63
CA SER A 188 10.85 1.29 6.28
C SER A 188 11.13 -0.20 6.47
N THR A 189 12.41 -0.56 6.44
CA THR A 189 12.85 -1.94 6.68
C THR A 189 12.43 -2.44 8.05
N ASP A 190 12.41 -1.58 9.07
CA ASP A 190 12.03 -1.97 10.42
C ASP A 190 10.53 -2.25 10.53
N ASN A 191 9.67 -1.43 9.89
CA ASN A 191 8.24 -1.71 9.82
C ASN A 191 7.96 -3.01 9.05
N LEU A 192 8.62 -3.19 7.89
CA LEU A 192 8.50 -4.44 7.11
C LEU A 192 8.95 -5.67 7.91
N ARG A 193 10.02 -5.55 8.71
CA ARG A 193 10.46 -6.63 9.62
C ARG A 193 9.41 -6.92 10.69
N GLY A 194 8.79 -5.88 11.26
CA GLY A 194 7.70 -6.02 12.23
C GLY A 194 6.51 -6.79 11.64
N ILE A 195 6.05 -6.40 10.45
CA ILE A 195 4.95 -7.09 9.75
C ILE A 195 5.32 -8.55 9.45
N ALA A 196 6.55 -8.81 8.97
CA ALA A 196 7.02 -10.17 8.71
C ALA A 196 7.05 -11.05 9.98
N GLN A 197 7.39 -10.46 11.14
CA GLN A 197 7.35 -11.18 12.42
C GLN A 197 5.92 -11.47 12.86
N ASP A 198 4.99 -10.52 12.71
CA ASP A 198 3.57 -10.73 13.00
C ASP A 198 2.98 -11.87 12.16
N ILE A 199 3.33 -11.92 10.87
CA ILE A 199 2.92 -13.01 9.96
C ILE A 199 3.40 -14.36 10.50
N ARG A 200 4.67 -14.47 10.91
CA ARG A 200 5.22 -15.72 11.49
C ARG A 200 4.53 -16.11 12.79
N ASN A 201 4.23 -15.13 13.64
CA ASN A 201 3.53 -15.37 14.91
C ASN A 201 2.12 -15.92 14.64
N LEU A 202 1.37 -15.31 13.72
CA LEU A 202 0.04 -15.79 13.33
C LEU A 202 0.08 -17.21 12.73
N GLN A 203 1.05 -17.49 11.86
CA GLN A 203 1.24 -18.83 11.30
C GLN A 203 1.46 -19.87 12.40
N THR A 204 2.30 -19.55 13.39
CA THR A 204 2.56 -20.43 14.55
C THR A 204 1.31 -20.64 15.41
N GLU A 205 0.56 -19.58 15.68
CA GLU A 205 -0.69 -19.66 16.45
C GLU A 205 -1.75 -20.52 15.74
N ILE A 206 -1.90 -20.36 14.43
CA ILE A 206 -2.81 -21.18 13.61
C ILE A 206 -2.40 -22.65 13.67
N GLU A 207 -1.10 -22.95 13.52
CA GLU A 207 -0.58 -24.32 13.59
C GLU A 207 -0.84 -24.97 14.96
N ASN A 208 -0.67 -24.20 16.05
CA ASN A 208 -0.95 -24.69 17.40
C ASN A 208 -2.44 -24.99 17.60
N ILE A 209 -3.34 -24.11 17.13
CA ILE A 209 -4.79 -24.37 17.20
C ILE A 209 -5.16 -25.60 16.34
N GLU A 210 -4.53 -25.80 15.18
CA GLU A 210 -4.78 -26.97 14.34
C GLU A 210 -4.36 -28.27 15.02
N LYS A 211 -3.26 -28.28 15.78
CA LYS A 211 -2.82 -29.42 16.61
C LYS A 211 -3.75 -29.71 17.79
N GLU A 212 -4.48 -28.72 18.29
CA GLU A 212 -5.48 -28.93 19.34
C GLU A 212 -6.81 -29.47 18.80
N ILE A 213 -7.10 -29.24 17.52
CA ILE A 213 -8.31 -29.71 16.85
C ILE A 213 -8.16 -31.15 16.34
N TYR A 214 -6.98 -31.53 15.84
CA TYR A 214 -6.69 -32.81 15.17
C TYR A 214 -5.67 -33.64 15.91
#